data_AF-A0A3S4GJZ9-F1
#
_entry.id   AF-A0A3S4GJZ9-F1
#
_cell.length_a   1.000
_cell.length_b   1.000
_cell.length_c   1.000
_cell.angle_alpha   90.00
_cell.angle_beta   90.00
_cell.angle_gamma   90.00
#
_symmetry.space_group_name_H-M   'P 1'
#
loop_
_entity.id
_entity.type
_entity.pdbx_description
1 polymer ?
#
loop_
_entity_poly.entity_id
_entity_poly.type
_entity_poly.pdbx_seq_one_letter_code
_entity_poly.pdbx_strand_id
1 'polypeptide(L)'
;MGWIGAAYILWLAWQIAKSKPATGTPSVEPVGFWASLGLQFVNVKIILYGITALSTFVLPVTREPVWLISVSLLLAAIGALGNLCWALAGHLFQRLFLLYGRQLNWMLAALLVYCAVRIVVE
;
A
#
# COMPACT_ATOMS: atom_id res chain seq x y z
N MET A 1 19.61 10.14 4.90
CA MET A 1 18.74 8.98 5.19
C MET A 1 18.05 8.40 3.94
N GLY A 2 17.91 9.15 2.82
CA GLY A 2 17.31 8.65 1.57
C GLY A 2 18.07 7.47 0.92
N TRP A 3 19.40 7.43 1.07
CA TRP A 3 20.25 6.36 0.49
C TRP A 3 19.90 4.95 0.98
N ILE A 4 19.53 4.78 2.25
CA ILE A 4 19.13 3.47 2.80
C ILE A 4 17.79 3.03 2.21
N GLY A 5 16.83 3.95 2.12
CA GLY A 5 15.54 3.70 1.48
C GLY A 5 15.68 3.39 -0.01
N ALA A 6 16.54 4.12 -0.72
CA ALA A 6 16.83 3.89 -2.12
C ALA A 6 17.49 2.51 -2.35
N ALA A 7 18.45 2.11 -1.51
CA ALA A 7 19.05 0.78 -1.56
C ALA A 7 18.02 -0.34 -1.36
N TYR A 8 17.09 -0.17 -0.42
CA TYR A 8 15.99 -1.12 -0.20
C TYR A 8 15.02 -1.19 -1.39
N ILE A 9 14.65 -0.03 -1.97
CA ILE A 9 13.78 0.02 -3.15
C ILE A 9 14.45 -0.62 -4.37
N LEU A 10 15.75 -0.41 -4.58
CA LEU A 10 16.53 -1.07 -5.64
C LEU A 10 16.58 -2.59 -5.43
N TRP A 11 16.77 -3.04 -4.18
CA TRP A 11 16.71 -4.46 -3.86
C TRP A 11 15.34 -5.07 -4.14
N LEU A 12 14.25 -4.36 -3.81
CA LEU A 12 12.88 -4.76 -4.16
C LEU A 12 12.67 -4.83 -5.68
N ALA A 13 13.15 -3.82 -6.43
CA ALA A 13 13.06 -3.79 -7.89
C ALA A 13 13.74 -5.01 -8.52
N TRP A 14 14.93 -5.36 -8.02
CA TRP A 14 15.65 -6.55 -8.45
C TRP A 14 14.87 -7.85 -8.18
N GLN A 15 14.26 -7.98 -6.99
CA GLN A 15 13.44 -9.15 -6.66
C GLN A 15 12.21 -9.26 -7.56
N ILE A 16 11.51 -8.16 -7.83
CA ILE A 16 10.34 -8.15 -8.72
C ILE A 16 10.75 -8.54 -10.14
N ALA A 17 11.85 -7.99 -10.67
CA ALA A 17 12.35 -8.32 -12.01
C ALA A 17 12.70 -9.81 -12.15
N LYS A 18 13.33 -10.41 -11.12
CA LYS A 18 13.71 -11.82 -11.11
C LYS A 18 12.52 -12.76 -10.89
N SER A 19 11.47 -12.29 -10.22
CA SER A 19 10.29 -13.10 -9.90
C SER A 19 9.65 -13.69 -11.17
N LYS A 20 9.33 -14.99 -11.11
CA LYS A 20 8.61 -15.70 -12.17
C LYS A 20 7.11 -15.53 -11.93
N PRO A 21 6.28 -15.40 -12.98
CA PRO A 21 4.83 -15.41 -12.84
C PRO A 21 4.41 -16.67 -12.10
N ALA A 22 3.51 -16.53 -11.12
CA ALA A 22 3.04 -17.65 -10.32
C ALA A 22 2.29 -18.66 -11.22
N THR A 23 2.97 -19.75 -11.57
CA THR A 23 2.38 -20.90 -12.27
C THR A 23 1.90 -21.89 -11.22
N GLY A 24 0.73 -21.63 -10.62
CA GLY A 24 0.14 -22.55 -9.65
C GLY A 24 -0.83 -21.85 -8.70
N THR A 25 -1.89 -22.56 -8.30
CA THR A 25 -2.81 -22.14 -7.24
C THR A 25 -2.02 -21.93 -5.94
N PRO A 26 -2.06 -20.74 -5.32
CA PRO A 26 -1.38 -20.52 -4.06
C PRO A 26 -2.00 -21.42 -2.99
N SER A 27 -1.21 -22.31 -2.42
CA SER A 27 -1.58 -23.21 -1.33
C SER A 27 -1.51 -22.54 0.05
N VAL A 28 -1.52 -21.21 0.09
CA VAL A 28 -1.45 -20.44 1.34
C VAL A 28 -2.88 -20.29 1.84
N GLU A 29 -3.15 -20.81 3.04
CA GLU A 29 -4.45 -20.60 3.68
C GLU A 29 -4.78 -19.10 3.75
N PRO A 30 -6.02 -18.71 3.41
CA PRO A 30 -6.44 -17.34 3.56
C PRO A 30 -6.36 -16.94 5.04
N VAL A 31 -5.63 -15.85 5.32
CA VAL A 31 -5.58 -15.25 6.65
C VAL A 31 -7.00 -14.84 7.04
N GLY A 32 -7.50 -15.36 8.16
CA GLY A 32 -8.86 -15.08 8.63
C GLY A 32 -9.13 -13.58 8.85
N PHE A 33 -10.41 -13.19 8.90
CA PHE A 33 -10.84 -11.79 9.01
C PHE A 33 -10.19 -11.05 10.18
N TRP A 34 -10.14 -11.66 11.38
CA TRP A 34 -9.57 -11.04 12.57
C TRP A 34 -8.06 -10.80 12.47
N ALA A 35 -7.33 -11.75 11.88
CA ALA A 35 -5.90 -11.59 11.64
C ALA A 35 -5.64 -10.52 10.56
N SER A 36 -6.47 -10.46 9.52
CA SER A 36 -6.42 -9.41 8.50
C SER A 36 -6.76 -8.03 9.07
N LEU A 37 -7.74 -7.94 9.97
CA LEU A 37 -8.07 -6.71 10.70
C LEU A 37 -6.90 -6.25 11.58
N GLY A 38 -6.26 -7.18 12.29
CA GLY A 38 -5.05 -6.91 13.07
C GLY A 38 -3.89 -6.39 12.23
N LEU A 39 -3.69 -6.97 11.03
CA LEU A 39 -2.65 -6.53 10.09
C LEU A 39 -2.81 -5.08 9.64
N GLN A 40 -4.03 -4.53 9.64
CA GLN A 40 -4.25 -3.11 9.32
C GLN A 40 -3.55 -2.17 10.31
N PHE A 41 -3.38 -2.57 11.58
CA PHE A 41 -2.66 -1.78 12.59
C PHE A 41 -1.14 -1.83 12.43
N VAL A 42 -0.61 -2.85 11.76
CA VAL A 42 0.82 -2.92 11.39
C VAL A 42 1.11 -1.97 10.22
N ASN A 43 0.09 -1.60 9.44
CA ASN A 43 0.22 -0.69 8.32
C ASN A 43 0.39 0.76 8.78
N VAL A 44 1.64 1.12 9.10
CA VAL A 44 2.03 2.47 9.55
C VAL A 44 1.59 3.57 8.58
N LYS A 45 1.44 3.27 7.28
CA LYS A 45 1.00 4.24 6.28
C LYS A 45 -0.40 4.78 6.57
N ILE A 46 -1.31 3.91 7.01
CA ILE A 46 -2.68 4.28 7.33
C ILE A 46 -2.72 5.12 8.61
N ILE A 47 -1.90 4.78 9.60
CA ILE A 47 -1.78 5.55 10.85
C ILE A 47 -1.25 6.95 10.55
N LEU A 48 -0.16 7.06 9.79
CA LEU A 48 0.41 8.35 9.39
C LEU A 48 -0.57 9.19 8.58
N TYR A 49 -1.33 8.56 7.68
CA TYR A 49 -2.41 9.24 6.95
C TYR A 49 -3.45 9.83 7.92
N GLY A 50 -3.95 9.05 8.87
CA GLY A 50 -4.94 9.52 9.85
C GLY A 50 -4.40 10.67 10.72
N ILE A 51 -3.19 10.51 11.27
CA ILE A 51 -2.53 11.54 12.08
C ILE A 51 -2.36 12.83 11.27
N THR A 52 -1.84 12.73 10.05
CA THR A 52 -1.59 13.89 9.18
C THR A 52 -2.89 14.59 8.82
N ALA A 53 -3.94 13.85 8.46
CA ALA A 53 -5.21 14.43 8.09
C ALA A 53 -5.90 15.12 9.29
N LEU A 54 -5.90 14.48 10.46
CA LEU A 54 -6.45 15.08 11.68
C LEU A 54 -5.64 16.30 12.13
N SER A 55 -4.30 16.22 12.12
CA SER A 55 -3.43 17.32 12.56
C SER A 55 -3.47 18.52 11.62
N THR A 56 -3.57 18.29 10.31
CA THR A 56 -3.55 19.35 9.31
C THR A 56 -4.91 20.01 9.13
N PHE A 57 -6.01 19.24 9.19
CA PHE A 57 -7.33 19.76 8.79
C PHE A 57 -8.35 19.86 9.93
N VAL A 58 -8.24 19.07 11.00
CA VAL A 58 -9.29 19.00 12.04
C VAL A 58 -8.88 19.74 13.32
N LEU A 59 -7.70 19.42 13.85
CA LEU A 59 -7.13 20.03 15.06
C LEU A 59 -7.02 21.57 15.03
N PRO A 60 -6.72 22.24 13.89
CA PRO A 60 -6.73 23.71 13.85
C PRO A 60 -8.14 24.33 13.87
N VAL A 61 -9.19 23.57 13.55
CA VAL A 61 -10.57 24.08 13.44
C VAL A 61 -11.40 23.73 14.67
N THR A 62 -11.26 22.52 15.22
CA THR A 62 -12.07 22.03 16.34
C THR A 62 -11.26 21.13 17.28
N ARG A 63 -11.50 21.25 18.59
CA ARG A 63 -10.97 20.33 19.62
C ARG A 63 -12.05 19.50 20.31
N GLU A 64 -13.30 19.63 19.87
CA GLU A 64 -14.43 18.90 20.43
C GLU A 64 -14.29 17.39 20.13
N PRO A 65 -14.37 16.52 21.16
CA PRO A 65 -14.14 15.09 21.00
C PRO A 65 -15.14 14.42 20.06
N VAL A 66 -16.38 14.93 20.02
CA VAL A 66 -17.43 14.42 19.11
C VAL A 66 -17.00 14.56 17.65
N TRP A 67 -16.51 15.75 17.26
CA TRP A 67 -16.05 16.00 15.89
C TRP A 67 -14.81 15.19 15.53
N LEU A 68 -13.87 15.05 16.46
CA LEU A 68 -12.67 14.23 16.26
C LEU A 68 -13.03 12.77 16.01
N ILE A 69 -13.96 12.20 16.79
CA ILE A 69 -14.41 10.81 16.63
C ILE A 69 -15.15 10.65 15.30
N SER A 70 -16.07 11.56 14.96
CA SER A 70 -16.83 11.49 13.70
C SER A 70 -15.92 11.55 12.47
N VAL A 71 -14.96 12.48 12.44
CA VAL A 71 -14.02 12.60 11.32
C VAL A 71 -13.08 11.39 11.26
N SER A 72 -12.62 10.88 12.41
CA SER A 72 -11.81 9.65 12.45
C SER A 72 -12.56 8.45 11.88
N LEU A 73 -13.85 8.29 12.22
CA LEU A 73 -14.70 7.23 11.68
C LEU A 73 -14.91 7.39 10.17
N LEU A 74 -15.11 8.62 9.70
CA LEU A 74 -15.22 8.93 8.27
C LEU A 74 -13.93 8.56 7.53
N LEU A 75 -12.77 8.93 8.05
CA LEU A 75 -11.46 8.58 7.46
C LEU A 75 -11.26 7.07 7.43
N ALA A 76 -11.64 6.36 8.49
CA ALA A 76 -11.57 4.90 8.54
C ALA A 76 -12.49 4.25 7.48
N ALA A 77 -13.71 4.77 7.31
CA ALA A 77 -14.65 4.30 6.28
C ALA A 77 -14.09 4.53 4.87
N ILE A 78 -13.55 5.71 4.59
CA ILE A 78 -12.91 6.02 3.30
C ILE A 78 -11.72 5.09 3.06
N GLY A 79 -10.88 4.86 4.07
CA GLY A 79 -9.75 3.93 4.00
C GLY A 79 -10.19 2.50 3.73
N ALA A 80 -11.27 2.03 4.37
CA ALA A 80 -11.85 0.71 4.14
C ALA A 80 -12.38 0.57 2.70
N LEU A 81 -13.12 1.58 2.21
CA LEU A 81 -13.60 1.61 0.82
C LEU A 81 -12.44 1.64 -0.18
N GLY A 82 -11.39 2.39 0.09
CA GLY A 82 -10.18 2.42 -0.73
C GLY A 82 -9.51 1.03 -0.82
N ASN A 83 -9.39 0.33 0.31
CA ASN A 83 -8.87 -1.04 0.34
C ASN A 83 -9.78 -2.02 -0.40
N LEU A 84 -11.10 -1.87 -0.31
CA LEU A 84 -12.06 -2.68 -1.05
C LEU A 84 -11.93 -2.46 -2.56
N CYS A 85 -11.90 -1.19 -3.00
CA CYS A 85 -11.67 -0.84 -4.39
C CYS A 85 -10.33 -1.39 -4.90
N TRP A 86 -9.26 -1.32 -4.09
CA TRP A 86 -7.97 -1.90 -4.42
C TRP A 86 -8.04 -3.43 -4.57
N ALA A 87 -8.72 -4.12 -3.65
CA ALA A 87 -8.89 -5.56 -3.72
C ALA A 87 -9.69 -5.99 -4.97
N LEU A 88 -10.77 -5.27 -5.29
CA LEU A 88 -11.58 -5.50 -6.48
C LEU A 88 -10.79 -5.24 -7.76
N ALA A 89 -10.04 -4.14 -7.81
CA ALA A 89 -9.15 -3.85 -8.94
C ALA A 89 -8.09 -4.94 -9.08
N GLY A 90 -7.47 -5.38 -7.98
CA GLY A 90 -6.50 -6.47 -7.98
C GLY A 90 -7.08 -7.78 -8.54
N HIS A 91 -8.30 -8.13 -8.16
CA HIS A 91 -9.01 -9.29 -8.71
C HIS A 91 -9.27 -9.15 -10.21
N LEU A 92 -9.70 -7.98 -10.67
CA LEU A 92 -9.91 -7.72 -12.11
C LEU A 92 -8.59 -7.80 -12.90
N PHE A 93 -7.52 -7.22 -12.37
CA PHE A 93 -6.20 -7.25 -12.99
C PHE A 93 -5.47 -8.58 -12.84
N GLN A 94 -5.93 -9.48 -11.96
CA GLN A 94 -5.31 -10.79 -11.74
C GLN A 94 -5.13 -11.57 -13.05
N ARG A 95 -6.12 -11.52 -13.94
CA ARG A 95 -6.03 -12.15 -15.27
C ARG A 95 -4.91 -11.57 -16.13
N LEU A 96 -4.75 -10.25 -16.11
CA LEU A 96 -3.65 -9.54 -16.81
C LEU A 96 -2.29 -9.89 -16.21
N PHE A 97 -2.18 -9.97 -14.88
CA PHE A 97 -0.96 -10.40 -14.19
C PHE A 97 -0.56 -11.84 -14.50
N LEU A 98 -1.52 -12.74 -14.74
CA LEU A 98 -1.23 -14.12 -15.14
C LEU A 98 -0.77 -14.21 -16.61
N LEU A 99 -1.38 -13.45 -17.52
CA LEU A 99 -1.06 -13.45 -18.96
C LEU A 99 0.25 -12.71 -19.28
N TYR A 100 0.46 -11.53 -18.68
CA TYR A 100 1.58 -10.64 -19.00
C TYR A 100 2.51 -10.40 -17.80
N GLY A 101 2.50 -11.29 -16.80
CA GLY A 101 3.20 -11.09 -15.51
C GLY A 101 4.68 -10.74 -15.65
N ARG A 102 5.40 -11.31 -16.62
CA ARG A 102 6.81 -10.98 -16.85
C ARG A 102 7.00 -9.54 -17.31
N GLN A 103 6.19 -9.07 -18.26
CA GLN A 103 6.26 -7.71 -18.78
C GLN A 103 5.86 -6.69 -17.70
N LEU A 104 4.80 -7.00 -16.94
CA LEU A 104 4.36 -6.18 -15.81
C LEU A 104 5.43 -6.09 -14.71
N ASN A 105 6.09 -7.20 -14.38
CA ASN A 105 7.19 -7.19 -13.41
C ASN A 105 8.37 -6.31 -13.85
N TRP A 106 8.74 -6.34 -15.14
CA TRP A 106 9.76 -5.44 -15.67
C TRP A 106 9.33 -3.97 -15.60
N MET A 107 8.08 -3.67 -15.94
CA MET A 107 7.53 -2.32 -15.83
C MET A 107 7.53 -1.80 -14.39
N LEU A 108 7.08 -2.63 -13.43
CA LEU A 108 7.07 -2.30 -12.01
C LEU A 108 8.50 -2.12 -11.45
N ALA A 109 9.44 -2.98 -11.85
CA ALA A 109 10.83 -2.84 -11.46
C ALA A 109 11.44 -1.53 -11.99
N ALA A 110 11.17 -1.17 -13.25
CA ALA A 110 11.63 0.09 -13.83
C ALA A 110 11.07 1.32 -13.08
N LEU A 111 9.78 1.28 -12.71
CA LEU A 111 9.15 2.33 -11.90
C LEU A 111 9.78 2.45 -10.50
N LEU A 112 10.13 1.32 -9.86
CA LEU A 112 10.82 1.35 -8.56
C LEU A 112 12.24 1.92 -8.67
N VAL A 113 12.98 1.58 -9.73
CA VAL A 113 14.30 2.16 -9.99
C VAL A 113 14.16 3.67 -10.18
N TYR A 114 13.16 4.13 -10.94
CA TYR A 114 12.88 5.56 -11.10
C TYR A 114 12.62 6.25 -9.75
N CYS A 115 11.79 5.66 -8.88
CA CYS A 115 11.56 6.18 -7.53
C CYS A 115 12.84 6.23 -6.69
N ALA A 116 13.67 5.19 -6.75
CA ALA A 116 14.95 5.16 -6.02
C ALA A 116 15.90 6.26 -6.49
N VAL A 117 15.99 6.50 -7.80
CA VAL A 117 16.79 7.59 -8.38
C VAL A 117 16.26 8.94 -7.89
N ARG A 118 14.95 9.16 -7.91
CA ARG A 118 14.33 10.40 -7.39
C ARG A 118 14.68 10.66 -5.93
N ILE A 119 14.59 9.63 -5.07
CA ILE A 119 14.92 9.73 -3.64
C ILE A 119 16.40 10.08 -3.37
N VAL A 120 17.31 9.79 -4.30
CA VAL A 120 18.75 10.09 -4.16
C VAL A 120 19.10 11.46 -4.74
N VAL A 121 18.35 11.90 -5.77
CA VAL A 121 18.57 13.17 -6.47
C VAL A 121 17.87 14.35 -5.79
N GLU A 122 16.72 14.11 -5.14
CA GLU A 122 16.05 15.08 -4.23
C GLU A 122 16.57 15.00 -2.79
#